data_AF-A0A257Y575-F1
#
_entry.id   AF-A0A257Y575-F1
#
_cell.length_a   1.000
_cell.length_b   1.000
_cell.length_c   1.000
_cell.angle_alpha   90.00
_cell.angle_beta   90.00
_cell.angle_gamma   90.00
#
_symmetry.space_group_name_H-M   'P 1'
#
loop_
_entity.id
_entity.type
_entity.pdbx_description
1 polymer ?
#
loop_
_entity_poly.entity_id
_entity_poly.type
_entity_poly.pdbx_seq_one_letter_code
_entity_poly.pdbx_strand_id
1 'polypeptide(L)'
;MAESFSLSSNYQPTGDQPAAIATLLKGLEQGDREQTLLGVTGSGKTFTMANIIANRQAPTLVLAHNKTLAAQLYSEFKSFFP
;
A
#
# COMPACT_ATOMS: atom_id res chain seq x y z
N MET A 1 -1.51 -3.85 -23.79
CA MET A 1 -2.22 -3.07 -22.75
C MET A 1 -1.36 -3.13 -21.51
N ALA A 2 -1.07 -2.00 -20.85
CA ALA A 2 -0.31 -2.05 -19.60
C ALA A 2 -1.11 -2.82 -18.55
N GLU A 3 -0.49 -3.80 -17.90
CA GLU A 3 -1.12 -4.53 -16.80
C GLU A 3 -1.42 -3.57 -15.67
N SER A 4 -2.66 -3.60 -15.16
CA SER A 4 -3.10 -2.77 -14.04
C SER A 4 -2.95 -3.54 -12.73
N PHE A 5 -2.60 -2.83 -11.65
CA PHE A 5 -2.59 -3.39 -10.31
C PHE A 5 -4.04 -3.61 -9.85
N SER A 6 -4.47 -4.88 -9.81
CA SER A 6 -5.78 -5.28 -9.28
C SER A 6 -5.62 -5.85 -7.89
N LEU A 7 -6.13 -5.16 -6.87
CA LEU A 7 -6.06 -5.63 -5.48
C LEU A 7 -7.08 -6.76 -5.25
N SER A 8 -6.58 -7.96 -4.98
CA SER A 8 -7.36 -9.12 -4.56
C SER A 8 -7.38 -9.23 -3.04
N SER A 9 -8.56 -9.12 -2.43
CA SER A 9 -8.73 -9.25 -0.98
C SER A 9 -10.18 -9.51 -0.60
N ASN A 10 -10.40 -10.33 0.41
CA ASN A 10 -11.72 -10.49 1.06
C ASN A 10 -11.99 -9.39 2.10
N TYR A 11 -10.99 -8.55 2.39
CA TYR A 11 -11.08 -7.47 3.36
C TYR A 11 -11.35 -6.14 2.66
N GLN A 12 -12.16 -5.30 3.30
CA GLN A 12 -12.30 -3.89 2.94
C GLN A 12 -11.48 -3.03 3.90
N PRO A 13 -10.99 -1.85 3.47
CA PRO A 13 -10.36 -0.91 4.39
C PRO A 13 -11.32 -0.54 5.53
N THR A 14 -10.86 -0.66 6.78
CA THR A 14 -11.67 -0.39 7.98
C THR A 14 -10.93 0.54 8.94
N GLY A 15 -11.66 1.06 9.95
CA GLY A 15 -11.10 2.01 10.92
C GLY A 15 -10.58 3.27 10.23
N ASP A 16 -9.35 3.68 10.53
CA ASP A 16 -8.72 4.87 9.97
C ASP A 16 -8.09 4.64 8.58
N GLN A 17 -8.07 3.40 8.08
CA GLN A 17 -7.44 3.08 6.79
C GLN A 17 -8.03 3.86 5.61
N PRO A 18 -9.36 4.00 5.45
CA PRO A 18 -9.94 4.75 4.32
C PRO A 18 -9.45 6.20 4.28
N ALA A 19 -9.41 6.88 5.44
CA ALA A 19 -8.96 8.25 5.54
C ALA A 19 -7.46 8.40 5.24
N ALA A 20 -6.64 7.47 5.74
CA ALA A 20 -5.21 7.44 5.46
C ALA A 20 -4.92 7.23 3.97
N ILE A 21 -5.63 6.30 3.31
CA ILE A 21 -5.51 6.03 1.87
C ILE A 21 -5.85 7.29 1.07
N ALA A 22 -7.00 7.91 1.35
CA ALA A 22 -7.46 9.11 0.66
C ALA A 22 -6.47 10.28 0.82
N THR A 23 -5.94 10.47 2.03
CA THR A 23 -4.99 11.54 2.32
C THR A 23 -3.69 11.37 1.54
N LEU A 24 -3.12 10.16 1.54
CA LEU A 24 -1.86 9.89 0.85
C LEU A 24 -2.00 9.92 -0.68
N LEU A 25 -3.13 9.44 -1.22
CA LEU A 25 -3.43 9.57 -2.65
C LEU A 25 -3.54 11.03 -3.08
N LYS A 26 -4.23 11.86 -2.30
CA LYS A 26 -4.34 13.29 -2.57
C LYS A 26 -2.97 13.97 -2.60
N GLY A 27 -2.09 13.67 -1.65
CA GLY A 27 -0.72 14.22 -1.67
C GLY A 27 0.05 13.79 -2.92
N LEU A 28 -0.10 12.53 -3.36
CA LEU A 28 0.52 12.05 -4.61
C LEU A 28 -0.01 12.78 -5.85
N GLU A 29 -1.31 13.08 -5.90
CA GLU A 29 -1.94 13.86 -6.98
C GLU A 29 -1.46 15.31 -6.99
N GLN A 30 -1.21 15.89 -5.81
CA GLN A 30 -0.68 17.24 -5.65
C GLN A 30 0.81 17.35 -5.98
N GLY A 31 1.51 16.23 -6.15
CA GLY A 31 2.94 16.18 -6.43
C GLY A 31 3.82 16.24 -5.18
N ASP A 32 3.26 15.97 -4.00
CA ASP A 32 4.03 15.88 -2.75
C ASP A 32 5.05 14.75 -2.87
N ARG A 33 6.33 15.13 -2.78
CA ARG A 33 7.45 14.18 -2.94
C ARG A 33 7.62 13.24 -1.76
N GLU A 34 7.31 13.73 -0.55
CA GLU A 34 7.56 13.02 0.70
C GLU A 34 6.29 13.04 1.54
N GLN A 35 5.84 11.85 1.96
CA GLN A 35 4.66 11.67 2.78
C GLN A 35 4.91 10.56 3.81
N THR A 36 4.29 10.65 4.98
CA THR A 36 4.48 9.68 6.07
C THR A 36 3.14 9.09 6.50
N LEU A 37 3.05 7.75 6.47
CA LEU A 37 1.93 7.02 7.07
C LEU A 37 2.22 6.75 8.55
N LEU A 38 1.63 7.54 9.45
CA LEU A 38 1.69 7.29 10.89
C LEU A 38 0.67 6.23 11.27
N GLY A 39 1.13 5.00 11.57
CA GLY A 39 0.25 3.89 11.94
C GLY A 39 0.86 3.00 13.02
N VAL A 40 0.05 2.63 14.00
CA VAL A 40 0.45 1.72 15.09
C VAL A 40 0.71 0.29 14.58
N THR A 41 1.40 -0.54 15.35
CA THR A 41 1.59 -1.96 15.02
C THR A 41 0.22 -2.67 14.99
N GLY A 42 0.01 -3.52 13.99
CA GLY A 42 -1.25 -4.25 13.82
C GLY A 42 -2.36 -3.48 13.07
N SER A 43 -2.16 -2.22 12.69
CA SER A 43 -3.19 -1.41 12.00
C SER A 43 -3.40 -1.76 10.52
N GLY A 44 -2.72 -2.78 9.99
CA GLY A 44 -2.84 -3.18 8.58
C GLY A 44 -2.11 -2.28 7.58
N LYS A 45 -0.94 -1.72 7.95
CA LYS A 45 -0.17 -0.80 7.09
C LYS A 45 0.13 -1.36 5.69
N THR A 46 0.46 -2.64 5.56
CA THR A 46 0.71 -3.25 4.23
C THR A 46 -0.54 -3.20 3.36
N PHE A 47 -1.72 -3.47 3.92
CA PHE A 47 -2.98 -3.42 3.19
C PHE A 47 -3.35 -1.98 2.80
N THR A 48 -3.10 -1.01 3.67
CA THR A 48 -3.21 0.43 3.34
C THR A 48 -2.32 0.78 2.14
N MET A 49 -1.05 0.37 2.15
CA MET A 49 -0.13 0.62 1.03
C MET A 49 -0.54 -0.12 -0.25
N ALA A 50 -1.06 -1.34 -0.16
CA ALA A 50 -1.59 -2.08 -1.31
C ALA A 50 -2.76 -1.34 -1.97
N ASN A 51 -3.69 -0.78 -1.19
CA ASN A 51 -4.76 0.06 -1.73
C ASN A 51 -4.20 1.31 -2.44
N ILE A 52 -3.19 1.97 -1.88
CA ILE A 52 -2.56 3.14 -2.51
C ILE A 52 -1.92 2.76 -3.86
N ILE A 53 -1.18 1.64 -3.91
CA ILE A 53 -0.54 1.14 -5.15
C ILE A 53 -1.61 0.83 -6.21
N ALA A 54 -2.68 0.13 -5.83
CA ALA A 54 -3.79 -0.22 -6.71
C ALA A 54 -4.57 1.01 -7.23
N ASN A 55 -4.64 2.10 -6.47
CA ASN A 55 -5.27 3.33 -6.96
C ASN A 55 -4.31 4.16 -7.82
N ARG A 56 -3.02 4.24 -7.44
CA ARG A 56 -2.04 5.09 -8.11
C ARG A 56 -1.58 4.55 -9.46
N GLN A 57 -1.65 3.23 -9.66
CA GLN A 57 -1.27 2.53 -10.90
C GLN A 57 0.15 2.89 -11.36
N ALA A 58 1.11 2.83 -10.44
CA ALA A 58 2.51 3.14 -10.71
C ALA A 58 3.44 2.02 -10.23
N PRO A 59 4.49 1.65 -11.01
CA PRO A 59 5.54 0.77 -10.54
C PRO A 59 6.12 1.28 -9.21
N THR A 60 6.14 0.41 -8.20
CA THR A 60 6.45 0.79 -6.81
C THR A 60 7.60 -0.06 -6.27
N LEU A 61 8.57 0.58 -5.60
CA LEU A 61 9.67 -0.09 -4.91
C LEU A 61 9.41 -0.06 -3.40
N VAL A 62 9.36 -1.24 -2.77
CA VAL A 62 9.22 -1.38 -1.32
C VAL A 62 10.57 -1.75 -0.72
N LEU A 63 11.11 -0.89 0.15
CA LEU A 63 12.38 -1.09 0.83
C LEU A 63 12.14 -1.56 2.27
N ALA A 64 12.80 -2.64 2.67
CA ALA A 64 12.77 -3.16 4.04
C ALA A 64 14.18 -3.19 4.62
N HIS A 65 14.30 -2.92 5.92
CA HIS A 65 15.59 -2.82 6.60
C HIS A 65 16.28 -4.18 6.83
N ASN A 66 15.58 -5.30 6.61
CA ASN A 66 16.13 -6.64 6.75
C ASN A 66 15.43 -7.65 5.82
N LYS A 67 16.08 -8.80 5.59
CA LYS A 67 15.63 -9.84 4.66
C LYS A 67 14.36 -10.56 5.13
N THR A 68 14.18 -10.75 6.43
CA THR A 68 12.99 -11.42 6.99
C THR A 68 11.73 -10.60 6.72
N LEU A 69 11.79 -9.29 6.99
CA LEU A 69 10.69 -8.38 6.70
C LEU A 69 10.45 -8.25 5.19
N ALA A 70 11.52 -8.22 4.38
CA ALA A 70 11.39 -8.20 2.92
C ALA A 70 10.63 -9.44 2.41
N ALA A 71 10.96 -10.63 2.92
CA ALA A 71 10.28 -11.87 2.56
C ALA A 71 8.80 -11.85 2.99
N GLN A 72 8.50 -11.36 4.21
CA GLN A 72 7.12 -11.22 4.68
C GLN A 72 6.30 -10.28 3.79
N LEU A 73 6.82 -9.08 3.50
CA LEU A 73 6.15 -8.11 2.63
C LEU A 73 5.95 -8.67 1.23
N TYR A 74 6.93 -9.39 0.69
CA TYR A 74 6.78 -10.07 -0.59
C TYR A 74 5.61 -11.06 -0.59
N SER A 75 5.50 -11.92 0.43
CA SER A 75 4.39 -12.88 0.55
C SER A 75 3.03 -12.19 0.69
N GLU A 76 2.96 -11.09 1.46
CA GLU A 76 1.74 -10.29 1.61
C GLU A 76 1.34 -9.65 0.27
N PHE A 77 2.25 -8.94 -0.40
CA PHE A 77 1.98 -8.27 -1.68
C PHE A 77 1.67 -9.26 -2.81
N LYS A 78 2.32 -10.42 -2.85
CA LYS A 78 1.98 -11.48 -3.82
C LYS A 78 0.56 -12.00 -3.62
N SER A 79 0.08 -12.04 -2.38
CA SER A 79 -1.30 -12.45 -2.09
C SER A 79 -2.31 -11.37 -2.49
N PHE A 80 -1.94 -10.09 -2.31
CA PHE A 80 -2.75 -8.94 -2.71
C PHE A 80 -2.80 -8.71 -4.23
N PHE A 81 -1.74 -9.07 -4.95
CA PHE A 81 -1.57 -8.89 -6.39
C PHE A 81 -1.12 -10.21 -7.04
N PRO A 82 -2.04 -11.18 -7.21
CA PRO A 82 -1.74 -12.49 -7.78
C PRO A 82 -1.42 -12.45 -9.27
#